data_AF-A0A8X6HDP1-F1
#
_entry.id   AF-A0A8X6HDP1-F1
#
_cell.length_a   1.000
_cell.length_b   1.000
_cell.length_c   1.000
_cell.angle_alpha   90.00
_cell.angle_beta   90.00
_cell.angle_gamma   90.00
#
_symmetry.space_group_name_H-M   'P 1'
#
loop_
_entity.id
_entity.type
_entity.pdbx_description
1 polymer ?
#
loop_
_entity_poly.entity_id
_entity_poly.type
_entity_poly.pdbx_seq_one_letter_code
_entity_poly.pdbx_strand_id
1 'polypeptide(L)'
;MCDFCEKRKIFSCCNLMDLRLNHNLLVKLPGFLTQCHMKWLSLQYNKFEKLPYNFFWALPWLFGNALSISYNSLKSLLVSCDAIINLKELPLSGNELADLRNLVNLLKLSRIECLHHLSCNQIKEFPEE
;
A
#
# COMPACT_ATOMS: atom_id res chain seq x y z
N MET A 1 3.64 28.56 -14.86
CA MET A 1 3.30 29.03 -13.49
C MET A 1 2.56 27.90 -12.82
N CYS A 2 3.24 27.13 -11.97
CA CYS A 2 2.69 25.93 -11.34
C CYS A 2 2.48 26.18 -9.84
N ASP A 3 1.29 26.69 -9.49
CA ASP A 3 0.82 26.85 -8.11
C ASP A 3 0.32 25.51 -7.54
N PHE A 4 1.23 24.59 -7.27
CA PHE A 4 0.86 23.31 -6.62
C PHE A 4 1.73 22.93 -5.41
N CYS A 5 2.46 23.89 -4.81
CA CYS A 5 3.46 23.59 -3.78
C CYS A 5 2.96 23.57 -2.32
N GLU A 6 1.67 23.78 -2.01
CA GLU A 6 1.28 24.05 -0.61
C GLU A 6 0.36 23.05 0.11
N LYS A 7 -0.04 21.91 -0.47
CA LYS A 7 -0.92 20.97 0.26
C LYS A 7 -0.41 19.53 0.26
N ARG A 8 0.28 19.19 1.37
CA ARG A 8 0.31 17.88 2.10
C ARG A 8 1.74 17.39 2.38
N LYS A 9 2.34 17.91 3.47
CA LYS A 9 3.71 17.64 3.92
C LYS A 9 3.88 16.43 4.88
N ILE A 10 2.86 15.61 5.12
CA ILE A 10 3.00 14.50 6.10
C ILE A 10 3.98 13.43 5.58
N PHE A 11 3.98 13.16 4.28
CA PHE A 11 4.86 12.17 3.64
C PHE A 11 6.12 12.79 3.01
N SER A 12 6.44 14.04 3.36
CA SER A 12 7.80 14.59 3.26
C SER A 12 8.60 14.44 4.56
N CYS A 13 7.99 13.90 5.62
CA CYS A 13 8.64 13.69 6.91
C CYS A 13 9.43 12.37 6.91
N CYS A 14 10.65 12.41 6.37
CA CYS A 14 11.53 11.23 6.24
C CYS A 14 12.00 10.61 7.57
N ASN A 15 11.70 11.26 8.69
CA ASN A 15 12.06 10.81 10.04
C ASN A 15 10.91 10.06 10.74
N LEU A 16 9.71 10.03 10.17
CA LEU A 16 8.57 9.36 10.78
C LEU A 16 8.72 7.84 10.66
N MET A 17 8.83 7.15 11.80
CA MET A 17 9.03 5.70 11.84
C MET A 17 7.75 4.90 12.09
N ASP A 18 6.78 5.45 12.83
CA ASP A 18 5.49 4.82 13.12
C ASP A 18 4.37 5.82 12.78
N LEU A 19 3.43 5.40 11.94
CA LEU A 19 2.25 6.16 11.60
C LEU A 19 1.00 5.29 11.73
N ARG A 20 0.09 5.67 12.64
CA ARG A 20 -1.17 4.98 12.87
C ARG A 20 -2.35 5.86 12.48
N LEU A 21 -3.06 5.44 11.44
CA LEU A 21 -4.23 6.11 10.87
C LEU A 21 -5.43 5.17 10.76
N ASN A 22 -5.41 4.02 11.44
CA ASN A 22 -6.50 3.05 11.41
C ASN A 22 -7.81 3.57 12.01
N HIS A 23 -8.94 3.00 11.58
CA HIS A 23 -10.30 3.41 11.99
C HIS A 23 -10.60 4.89 11.73
N ASN A 24 -10.34 5.33 10.51
CA ASN A 24 -10.69 6.67 10.06
C ASN A 24 -11.56 6.58 8.80
N LEU A 25 -11.90 7.74 8.24
CA LEU A 25 -12.68 7.85 7.01
C LEU A 25 -11.80 8.33 5.85
N LEU A 26 -10.50 8.01 5.87
CA LEU A 26 -9.55 8.48 4.86
C LEU A 26 -9.81 7.78 3.52
N VAL A 27 -9.96 8.58 2.47
CA VAL A 27 -10.23 8.08 1.11
C VAL A 27 -8.99 8.05 0.22
N LYS A 28 -7.95 8.81 0.58
CA LYS A 28 -6.71 8.93 -0.21
C LYS A 28 -5.51 9.25 0.65
N LEU A 29 -4.36 8.69 0.30
CA LEU A 29 -3.06 9.15 0.79
C LEU A 29 -2.46 10.15 -0.22
N PRO A 30 -1.74 11.18 0.24
CA PRO A 30 -0.87 11.97 -0.63
C PRO A 30 0.20 11.07 -1.26
N GLY A 31 0.72 11.46 -2.42
CA GLY A 31 1.93 10.86 -2.96
C GLY A 31 3.14 11.15 -2.09
N PHE A 32 4.15 10.29 -2.20
CA PHE A 32 5.43 10.46 -1.51
C PHE A 32 6.40 11.23 -2.41
N LEU A 33 7.19 12.13 -1.86
CA LEU A 33 8.23 12.84 -2.64
C LEU A 33 9.59 12.13 -2.56
N THR A 34 9.81 11.41 -1.47
CA THR A 34 11.07 10.72 -1.15
C THR A 34 10.78 9.40 -0.44
N GLN A 35 11.77 8.53 -0.34
CA GLN A 35 11.68 7.35 0.51
C GLN A 35 11.70 7.77 2.00
N CYS A 36 10.91 7.09 2.82
CA CYS A 36 10.74 7.36 4.24
C CYS A 36 11.22 6.16 5.04
N HIS A 37 11.95 6.39 6.15
CA HIS A 37 12.40 5.34 7.08
C HIS A 37 11.27 4.78 7.96
N MET A 38 10.06 4.68 7.40
CA MET A 38 8.88 4.19 8.09
C MET A 38 9.03 2.70 8.34
N LYS A 39 8.91 2.33 9.61
CA LYS A 39 8.98 0.95 10.08
C LYS A 39 7.60 0.36 10.29
N TRP A 40 6.60 1.16 10.64
CA TRP A 40 5.24 0.71 10.99
C TRP A 40 4.21 1.66 10.37
N LEU A 41 3.23 1.11 9.65
CA LEU A 41 2.18 1.86 8.98
C LEU A 41 0.83 1.15 9.13
N SER A 42 -0.07 1.78 9.89
CA SER A 42 -1.42 1.25 10.12
C SER A 42 -2.47 2.09 9.40
N LEU A 43 -3.12 1.51 8.39
CA LEU A 43 -4.10 2.14 7.51
C LEU A 43 -5.43 1.38 7.45
N GLN A 44 -5.56 0.29 8.20
CA GLN A 44 -6.75 -0.56 8.22
C GLN A 44 -8.02 0.18 8.67
N TYR A 45 -9.19 -0.28 8.21
CA TYR A 45 -10.48 0.36 8.49
C TYR A 45 -10.50 1.84 8.06
N ASN A 46 -10.26 2.06 6.77
CA ASN A 46 -10.41 3.35 6.09
C ASN A 46 -11.25 3.16 4.83
N LYS A 47 -11.19 4.10 3.89
CA LYS A 47 -11.95 4.09 2.63
C LYS A 47 -11.02 4.27 1.43
N PHE A 48 -9.78 3.79 1.51
CA PHE A 48 -8.81 3.93 0.43
C PHE A 48 -9.26 3.11 -0.78
N GLU A 49 -9.52 3.78 -1.91
CA GLU A 49 -9.81 3.09 -3.18
C GLU A 49 -8.54 2.72 -3.96
N LYS A 50 -7.48 3.51 -3.75
CA LYS A 50 -6.17 3.34 -4.38
C LYS A 50 -5.08 3.80 -3.43
N LEU A 51 -3.93 3.14 -3.49
CA LEU A 51 -2.69 3.65 -2.92
C LEU A 51 -1.97 4.53 -3.96
N PRO A 52 -1.14 5.50 -3.53
CA PRO A 52 -0.26 6.23 -4.44
C PRO A 52 0.61 5.26 -5.25
N TYR A 53 0.86 5.57 -6.53
CA TYR A 53 1.62 4.69 -7.43
C TYR A 53 3.04 4.37 -6.93
N ASN A 54 3.62 5.27 -6.13
CA ASN A 54 4.95 5.14 -5.56
C ASN A 54 4.94 4.69 -4.08
N PHE A 55 3.81 4.19 -3.57
CA PHE A 55 3.64 3.79 -2.16
C PHE A 55 4.71 2.79 -1.71
N PHE A 56 4.89 1.69 -2.45
CA PHE A 56 5.86 0.65 -2.10
C PHE A 56 7.32 1.10 -2.30
N TRP A 57 7.59 1.91 -3.34
CA TRP A 57 8.91 2.50 -3.54
C TRP A 57 9.31 3.44 -2.39
N ALA A 58 8.35 4.21 -1.87
CA ALA A 58 8.60 5.20 -0.83
C ALA A 58 8.78 4.60 0.56
N LEU A 59 8.44 3.33 0.75
CA LEU A 59 8.44 2.66 2.06
C LEU A 59 9.32 1.40 2.05
N PRO A 60 10.59 1.47 1.61
CA PRO A 60 11.42 0.27 1.45
C PRO A 60 11.87 -0.34 2.79
N TRP A 61 11.66 0.39 3.90
CA TRP A 61 11.96 -0.07 5.27
C TRP A 61 10.76 -0.67 6.01
N LEU A 62 9.62 -0.88 5.34
CA LEU A 62 8.58 -1.74 5.90
C LEU A 62 9.02 -3.20 5.78
N PHE A 63 9.14 -3.87 6.92
CA PHE A 63 9.56 -5.27 7.02
C PHE A 63 8.53 -6.11 7.76
N GLY A 64 8.43 -7.39 7.40
CA GLY A 64 7.55 -8.34 8.11
C GLY A 64 6.08 -7.95 8.00
N ASN A 65 5.44 -7.74 9.15
CA ASN A 65 3.98 -7.50 9.31
C ASN A 65 3.69 -6.03 9.67
N ALA A 66 4.62 -5.14 9.34
CA ALA A 66 4.60 -3.73 9.67
C ALA A 66 3.52 -2.90 8.94
N LEU A 67 2.86 -3.46 7.93
CA LEU A 67 1.87 -2.78 7.12
C LEU A 67 0.48 -3.39 7.38
N SER A 68 -0.48 -2.56 7.77
CA SER A 68 -1.90 -2.97 7.79
C SER A 68 -2.73 -2.10 6.83
N ILE A 69 -3.33 -2.74 5.81
CA ILE A 69 -4.16 -2.06 4.80
C ILE A 69 -5.52 -2.75 4.57
N SER A 70 -5.82 -3.80 5.34
CA SER A 70 -7.12 -4.50 5.32
C SER A 70 -8.30 -3.58 5.63
N TYR A 71 -9.51 -3.98 5.23
CA TYR A 71 -10.74 -3.24 5.50
C TYR A 71 -10.68 -1.82 4.91
N ASN A 72 -10.49 -1.76 3.60
CA ASN A 72 -10.51 -0.56 2.77
C ASN A 72 -11.37 -0.84 1.52
N SER A 73 -11.28 0.01 0.50
CA SER A 73 -11.99 -0.17 -0.77
C SER A 73 -11.03 -0.35 -1.94
N LEU A 74 -9.85 -0.95 -1.70
CA LEU A 74 -8.81 -1.03 -2.72
C LEU A 74 -9.27 -1.92 -3.87
N LYS A 75 -9.34 -1.34 -5.07
CA LYS A 75 -9.74 -2.04 -6.31
C LYS A 75 -8.57 -2.64 -7.06
N SER A 76 -7.37 -2.09 -6.84
CA SER A 76 -6.12 -2.51 -7.48
C SER A 76 -4.93 -2.05 -6.66
N LEU A 77 -3.79 -2.76 -6.76
CA LEU A 77 -2.50 -2.33 -6.22
C LEU A 77 -1.56 -1.98 -7.37
N LEU A 78 -1.27 -0.69 -7.55
CA LEU A 78 -0.28 -0.26 -8.53
C LEU A 78 1.10 -0.27 -7.89
N VAL A 79 2.09 -0.74 -8.66
CA VAL A 79 3.47 -0.89 -8.20
C VAL A 79 4.38 -0.28 -9.27
N SER A 80 5.29 0.58 -8.84
CA SER A 80 6.40 0.99 -9.70
C SER A 80 7.33 -0.19 -9.95
N CYS A 81 7.85 -0.35 -11.16
CA CYS A 81 8.81 -1.42 -11.49
C CYS A 81 10.08 -1.38 -10.61
N ASP A 82 10.41 -0.20 -10.07
CA ASP A 82 11.59 0.04 -9.22
C ASP A 82 11.29 -0.11 -7.70
N ALA A 83 10.13 -0.64 -7.33
CA ALA A 83 9.78 -0.80 -5.92
C ALA A 83 10.50 -1.99 -5.29
N ILE A 84 11.17 -1.76 -4.15
CA ILE A 84 11.74 -2.81 -3.31
C ILE A 84 10.79 -3.09 -2.16
N ILE A 85 10.17 -4.27 -2.15
CA ILE A 85 9.21 -4.66 -1.12
C ILE A 85 9.83 -5.73 -0.24
N ASN A 86 10.13 -5.35 1.01
CA ASN A 86 10.69 -6.25 2.02
C ASN A 86 9.64 -6.81 3.00
N LEU A 87 8.36 -6.70 2.66
CA LEU A 87 7.27 -7.26 3.43
C LEU A 87 7.27 -8.79 3.32
N LYS A 88 7.04 -9.47 4.45
CA LYS A 88 6.79 -10.93 4.47
C LYS A 88 5.33 -11.25 4.20
N GLU A 89 4.45 -10.37 4.68
CA GLU A 89 3.01 -10.50 4.56
C GLU A 89 2.41 -9.20 4.02
N LEU A 90 1.37 -9.34 3.19
CA LEU A 90 0.60 -8.21 2.68
C LEU A 90 -0.88 -8.41 2.98
N PRO A 91 -1.40 -7.78 4.05
CA PRO A 91 -2.77 -7.98 4.46
C PRO A 91 -3.74 -7.14 3.63
N LEU A 92 -4.53 -7.79 2.77
CA LEU A 92 -5.46 -7.19 1.82
C LEU A 92 -6.92 -7.60 2.04
N SER A 93 -7.21 -8.27 3.15
CA SER A 93 -8.55 -8.74 3.47
C SER A 93 -9.55 -7.58 3.57
N GLY A 94 -10.79 -7.77 3.14
CA GLY A 94 -11.82 -6.73 3.23
C GLY A 94 -11.52 -5.54 2.31
N ASN A 95 -11.18 -5.81 1.05
CA ASN A 95 -11.01 -4.79 0.02
C ASN A 95 -11.94 -5.10 -1.17
N GLU A 96 -11.75 -4.42 -2.29
CA GLU A 96 -12.60 -4.56 -3.49
C GLU A 96 -11.78 -5.04 -4.69
N LEU A 97 -10.72 -5.82 -4.46
CA LEU A 97 -9.86 -6.33 -5.53
C LEU A 97 -10.68 -7.27 -6.43
N ALA A 98 -10.70 -7.00 -7.74
CA ALA A 98 -11.46 -7.77 -8.72
C ALA A 98 -10.61 -8.85 -9.42
N ASP A 99 -9.30 -8.62 -9.53
CA ASP A 99 -8.31 -9.55 -10.10
C ASP A 99 -6.99 -9.45 -9.32
N LEU A 100 -6.08 -10.40 -9.58
CA LEU A 100 -4.74 -10.42 -8.97
C LEU A 100 -3.63 -10.07 -9.97
N ARG A 101 -3.93 -9.59 -11.18
CA ARG A 101 -2.93 -9.35 -12.23
C ARG A 101 -1.86 -8.37 -11.76
N ASN A 102 -2.29 -7.27 -11.17
CA ASN A 102 -1.37 -6.27 -10.61
C ASN A 102 -0.64 -6.77 -9.35
N LEU A 103 -1.26 -7.69 -8.60
CA LEU A 103 -0.65 -8.29 -7.43
C LEU A 103 0.47 -9.28 -7.81
N VAL A 104 0.33 -10.02 -8.91
CA VAL A 104 1.40 -10.91 -9.42
C VAL A 104 2.68 -10.13 -9.71
N ASN A 105 2.57 -8.94 -10.31
CA ASN A 105 3.73 -8.07 -10.53
C ASN A 105 4.36 -7.61 -9.22
N LEU A 106 3.55 -7.26 -8.21
CA LEU A 106 4.04 -6.95 -6.86
C LEU A 106 4.82 -8.15 -6.28
N LEU A 107 4.25 -9.34 -6.38
CA LEU A 107 4.81 -10.57 -5.81
C LEU A 107 6.18 -10.89 -6.43
N LYS A 108 6.31 -10.77 -7.76
CA LYS A 108 7.58 -10.95 -8.49
C LYS A 108 8.70 -10.01 -8.02
N LEU A 109 8.34 -8.82 -7.54
CA LEU A 109 9.27 -7.77 -7.10
C LEU A 109 9.46 -7.76 -5.57
N SER A 110 8.90 -8.74 -4.86
CA SER A 110 8.85 -8.74 -3.40
C SER A 110 9.43 -10.02 -2.80
N ARG A 111 9.72 -9.96 -1.49
CA ARG A 111 10.03 -11.15 -0.67
C ARG A 111 8.80 -11.64 0.10
N ILE A 112 7.60 -11.43 -0.43
CA ILE A 112 6.35 -11.87 0.22
C ILE A 112 6.35 -13.40 0.26
N GLU A 113 6.33 -13.95 1.46
CA GLU A 113 6.36 -15.40 1.71
C GLU A 113 4.93 -15.96 1.77
N CYS A 114 3.98 -15.16 2.25
CA CYS A 114 2.60 -15.59 2.51
C CYS A 114 1.57 -14.55 2.04
N LEU A 115 0.52 -15.04 1.36
CA LEU A 115 -0.61 -14.23 0.87
C LEU A 115 -1.95 -14.80 1.38
N HIS A 116 -2.06 -15.04 2.68
CA HIS A 116 -3.26 -15.62 3.29
C HIS A 116 -4.39 -14.60 3.54
N HIS A 117 -4.15 -13.33 3.24
CA HIS A 117 -5.02 -12.22 3.60
C HIS A 117 -5.68 -11.59 2.37
N LEU A 118 -6.36 -12.40 1.56
CA LEU A 118 -7.16 -11.93 0.42
C LEU A 118 -8.67 -12.13 0.63
N SER A 119 -9.08 -12.61 1.79
CA SER A 119 -10.50 -12.84 2.12
C SER A 119 -11.34 -11.56 1.99
N CYS A 120 -12.64 -11.71 1.74
CA CYS A 120 -13.57 -10.58 1.61
C CYS A 120 -13.12 -9.55 0.55
N ASN A 121 -12.69 -10.03 -0.61
CA ASN A 121 -12.48 -9.25 -1.83
C ASN A 121 -13.53 -9.63 -2.91
N GLN A 122 -13.40 -9.08 -4.12
CA GLN A 122 -14.28 -9.34 -5.26
C GLN A 122 -13.58 -10.16 -6.35
N ILE A 123 -12.56 -10.94 -5.97
CA ILE A 123 -11.72 -11.71 -6.89
C ILE A 123 -12.57 -12.80 -7.53
N LYS A 124 -12.73 -12.73 -8.86
CA LYS A 124 -13.50 -13.72 -9.63
C LYS A 124 -12.61 -14.69 -10.39
N GLU A 125 -11.42 -14.23 -10.78
CA GLU A 125 -10.48 -14.98 -11.60
C GLU A 125 -9.07 -14.86 -11.02
N PHE A 126 -8.31 -15.94 -11.16
CA PHE A 126 -6.86 -15.90 -11.01
C PHE A 126 -6.25 -15.39 -12.33
N PRO A 127 -5.12 -14.66 -12.28
CA PRO A 127 -4.45 -14.19 -13.47
C PRO A 127 -3.96 -15.38 -14.29
N GLU A 128 -4.16 -15.30 -15.61
CA GLU A 128 -3.52 -16.19 -16.57
C GLU A 128 -2.00 -15.89 -16.58
N GLU A 129 -1.19 -16.95 -16.79
CA GLU A 129 0.28 -16.97 -16.61
C GLU A 129 1.06 -15.81 -17.26
#